data_AF-A0A1Q6H494-F1
#
_entry.id   AF-A0A1Q6H494-F1
#
_cell.length_a   1.000
_cell.length_b   1.000
_cell.length_c   1.000
_cell.angle_alpha   90.00
_cell.angle_beta   90.00
_cell.angle_gamma   90.00
#
_symmetry.space_group_name_H-M   'P 1'
#
loop_
_entity.id
_entity.type
_entity.pdbx_description
1 polymer ?
#
loop_
_entity_poly.entity_id
_entity_poly.type
_entity_poly.pdbx_seq_one_letter_code
_entity_poly.pdbx_strand_id
1 'polypeptide(L)'
;MEHLILTETSFFRLIGGSACNDEIQESYNGFISEVVSLCSNMLNPENTFFALSFAETELQFHDTLQTENTGNNRSIYVRKALSFVRKMLEYIGQIRSGQVHTPQVERRKEKKNSQPLQWTGNAIDLVEIIYGIHEMGCINNGEIPLKQLAPILYSFFGVETKDCYRFYTDIKRRKTISHTHFLEQMQERLNERIRRDEEAELKRR
;
A
#
# COMPACT_ATOMS: atom_id res chain seq x y z
N MET A 1 0.26 22.40 -10.86
CA MET A 1 -0.17 22.15 -12.25
C MET A 1 0.33 20.74 -12.65
N GLU A 2 -0.09 19.68 -11.95
CA GLU A 2 0.45 18.31 -12.17
C GLU A 2 -0.59 17.31 -12.70
N HIS A 3 -1.88 17.66 -12.74
CA HIS A 3 -2.92 16.75 -13.23
C HIS A 3 -3.06 16.72 -14.77
N LEU A 4 -2.43 17.68 -15.47
CA LEU A 4 -2.52 17.82 -16.93
C LEU A 4 -1.51 16.95 -17.72
N ILE A 5 -0.59 16.27 -17.03
CA ILE A 5 0.54 15.53 -17.63
C ILE A 5 0.05 14.54 -18.70
N LEU A 6 -1.08 13.89 -18.46
CA LEU A 6 -1.63 12.88 -19.37
C LEU A 6 -2.47 13.47 -20.51
N THR A 7 -3.13 14.61 -20.27
CA THR A 7 -4.03 15.27 -21.23
C THR A 7 -3.30 16.24 -22.16
N GLU A 8 -2.08 16.63 -21.85
CA GLU A 8 -1.22 17.44 -22.74
C GLU A 8 -0.47 16.61 -23.80
N THR A 9 -0.60 15.27 -23.73
CA THR A 9 0.06 14.34 -24.66
C THR A 9 -0.41 14.54 -26.10
N SER A 10 0.45 14.16 -27.06
CA SER A 10 0.12 14.19 -28.49
C SER A 10 -1.14 13.38 -28.81
N PHE A 11 -1.43 12.34 -28.02
CA PHE A 11 -2.62 11.51 -28.18
C PHE A 11 -3.92 12.32 -28.06
N PHE A 12 -4.08 13.16 -27.02
CA PHE A 12 -5.28 13.98 -26.83
C PHE A 12 -5.48 15.02 -27.95
N ARG A 13 -4.38 15.55 -28.50
CA ARG A 13 -4.43 16.46 -29.65
C ARG A 13 -4.91 15.78 -30.91
N LEU A 14 -4.50 14.52 -31.13
CA LEU A 14 -4.82 13.77 -32.35
C LEU A 14 -6.24 13.18 -32.32
N ILE A 15 -6.75 12.81 -31.14
CA ILE A 15 -8.17 12.38 -31.00
C ILE A 15 -9.16 13.55 -31.13
N GLY A 16 -8.73 14.78 -30.85
CA GLY A 16 -9.51 16.01 -31.07
C GLY A 16 -9.38 16.62 -32.47
N GLY A 17 -8.48 16.10 -33.32
CA GLY A 17 -8.11 16.67 -34.63
C GLY A 17 -8.29 15.74 -35.84
N SER A 18 -7.73 16.13 -36.99
CA SER A 18 -7.87 15.46 -38.30
C SER A 18 -6.64 14.61 -38.70
N ALA A 19 -6.10 13.79 -37.78
CA ALA A 19 -4.86 13.04 -38.00
C ALA A 19 -5.01 11.75 -38.83
N CYS A 20 -3.88 11.28 -39.40
CA CYS A 20 -3.74 10.01 -40.11
C CYS A 20 -3.71 8.80 -39.16
N ASN A 21 -4.04 7.60 -39.66
CA ASN A 21 -4.17 6.37 -38.87
C ASN A 21 -2.86 5.88 -38.24
N ASP A 22 -1.71 6.09 -38.89
CA ASP A 22 -0.42 5.65 -38.35
C ASP A 22 0.04 6.54 -37.18
N GLU A 23 -0.27 7.84 -37.25
CA GLU A 23 0.07 8.83 -36.22
C GLU A 23 -0.71 8.62 -34.91
N ILE A 24 -1.97 8.16 -35.00
CA ILE A 24 -2.78 7.88 -33.81
C ILE A 24 -2.32 6.63 -33.07
N GLN A 25 -1.79 5.62 -33.77
CA GLN A 25 -1.27 4.42 -33.12
C GLN A 25 0.02 4.72 -32.35
N GLU A 26 0.95 5.47 -32.95
CA GLU A 26 2.20 5.87 -32.31
C GLU A 26 1.94 6.72 -31.08
N SER A 27 1.07 7.74 -31.20
CA SER A 27 0.70 8.59 -30.06
C SER A 27 -0.05 7.83 -28.96
N TYR A 28 -0.89 6.86 -29.30
CA TYR A 28 -1.51 5.97 -28.31
C TYR A 28 -0.44 5.20 -27.52
N ASN A 29 0.55 4.60 -28.19
CA ASN A 29 1.62 3.86 -27.51
C ASN A 29 2.46 4.78 -26.60
N GLY A 30 2.71 6.02 -27.03
CA GLY A 30 3.33 7.05 -26.21
C GLY A 30 2.51 7.37 -24.96
N PHE A 31 1.20 7.58 -25.12
CA PHE A 31 0.29 7.81 -23.99
C PHE A 31 0.29 6.66 -22.98
N ILE A 32 0.23 5.40 -23.45
CA ILE A 32 0.30 4.23 -22.57
C ILE A 32 1.63 4.19 -21.80
N SER A 33 2.74 4.51 -22.46
CA SER A 33 4.06 4.56 -21.82
C SER A 33 4.13 5.61 -20.72
N GLU A 34 3.51 6.78 -20.95
CA GLU A 34 3.42 7.86 -19.95
C GLU A 34 2.59 7.44 -18.73
N VAL A 35 1.42 6.81 -18.98
CA VAL A 35 0.57 6.25 -17.92
C VAL A 35 1.33 5.22 -17.09
N VAL A 36 2.07 4.30 -17.74
CA VAL A 36 2.88 3.29 -17.05
C VAL A 36 4.00 3.93 -16.25
N SER A 37 4.70 4.93 -16.80
CA SER A 37 5.76 5.66 -16.10
C SER A 37 5.24 6.34 -14.84
N LEU A 38 4.11 7.06 -14.96
CA LEU A 38 3.44 7.74 -13.85
C LEU A 38 2.99 6.76 -12.76
N CYS A 39 2.54 5.57 -13.15
CA CYS A 39 2.11 4.53 -12.22
C CYS A 39 3.28 3.72 -11.62
N SER A 40 4.45 3.69 -12.27
CA SER A 40 5.62 2.93 -11.81
C SER A 40 6.45 3.75 -10.81
N ASN A 41 6.52 5.07 -11.01
CA ASN A 41 7.28 6.00 -10.17
C ASN A 41 6.38 6.72 -9.16
N MET A 42 5.55 5.98 -8.40
CA MET A 42 4.57 6.49 -7.42
C MET A 42 5.20 7.27 -6.24
N LEU A 43 5.89 8.37 -6.53
CA LEU A 43 6.47 9.29 -5.57
C LEU A 43 5.37 10.07 -4.84
N ASN A 44 4.26 10.35 -5.52
CA ASN A 44 3.05 10.93 -4.93
C ASN A 44 1.78 10.21 -5.46
N PRO A 45 1.21 9.27 -4.70
CA PRO A 45 0.05 8.50 -5.12
C PRO A 45 -1.21 9.34 -5.38
N GLU A 46 -1.37 10.48 -4.69
CA GLU A 46 -2.53 11.36 -4.86
C GLU A 46 -2.48 12.06 -6.22
N ASN A 47 -1.31 12.56 -6.62
CA ASN A 47 -1.13 13.25 -7.90
C ASN A 47 -1.31 12.28 -9.08
N THR A 48 -0.80 11.05 -8.97
CA THR A 48 -1.04 10.01 -9.97
C THR A 48 -2.53 9.69 -10.10
N PHE A 49 -3.26 9.61 -8.98
CA PHE A 49 -4.70 9.38 -9.01
C PHE A 49 -5.44 10.53 -9.70
N PHE A 50 -5.16 11.79 -9.35
CA PHE A 50 -5.80 12.95 -9.97
C PHE A 50 -5.53 13.04 -11.47
N ALA A 51 -4.30 12.80 -11.91
CA ALA A 51 -3.94 12.81 -13.33
C ALA A 51 -4.70 11.73 -14.12
N LEU A 52 -4.80 10.51 -13.57
CA LEU A 52 -5.54 9.41 -14.20
C LEU A 52 -7.04 9.64 -14.22
N SER A 53 -7.62 10.14 -13.12
CA SER A 53 -9.05 10.49 -13.07
C SER A 53 -9.39 11.58 -14.08
N PHE A 54 -8.54 12.60 -14.21
CA PHE A 54 -8.72 13.66 -15.18
C PHE A 54 -8.64 13.14 -16.62
N ALA A 55 -7.61 12.33 -16.94
CA ALA A 55 -7.50 11.68 -18.24
C ALA A 55 -8.70 10.75 -18.55
N GLU A 56 -9.24 10.05 -17.55
CA GLU A 56 -10.45 9.25 -17.71
C GLU A 56 -11.65 10.12 -18.09
N THR A 57 -11.89 11.23 -17.39
CA THR A 57 -12.99 12.16 -17.68
C THR A 57 -12.92 12.68 -19.12
N GLU A 58 -11.74 13.13 -19.56
CA GLU A 58 -11.56 13.64 -20.92
C GLU A 58 -11.77 12.54 -21.98
N LEU A 59 -11.29 11.31 -21.73
CA LEU A 59 -11.50 10.18 -22.64
C LEU A 59 -12.98 9.77 -22.74
N GLN A 60 -13.73 9.81 -21.62
CA GLN A 60 -15.16 9.55 -21.62
C GLN A 60 -15.93 10.60 -22.45
N PHE A 61 -15.52 11.87 -22.34
CA PHE A 61 -16.11 12.94 -23.15
C PHE A 61 -15.86 12.72 -24.65
N HIS A 62 -14.63 12.39 -25.04
CA HIS A 62 -14.30 12.06 -26.43
C HIS A 62 -15.04 10.81 -26.96
N ASP A 63 -15.23 9.78 -26.14
CA ASP A 63 -15.99 8.59 -26.52
C ASP A 63 -17.47 8.94 -26.79
N THR A 64 -18.06 9.77 -25.93
CA THR A 64 -19.45 10.26 -26.07
C THR A 64 -19.64 11.11 -27.33
N LEU A 65 -18.65 11.91 -27.72
CA LEU A 65 -18.69 12.68 -28.97
C LEU A 65 -18.51 11.81 -30.22
N GLN A 66 -17.89 10.64 -30.10
CA GLN A 66 -17.57 9.76 -31.23
C GLN A 66 -18.63 8.67 -31.48
N THR A 67 -19.58 8.45 -30.58
CA THR A 67 -20.68 7.48 -30.74
C THR A 67 -21.61 7.76 -31.92
N GLU A 68 -21.56 8.96 -32.52
CA GLU A 68 -22.34 9.30 -33.73
C GLU A 68 -21.64 8.92 -35.05
N ASN A 69 -20.33 8.60 -35.02
CA ASN A 69 -19.51 8.32 -36.21
C ASN A 69 -18.95 6.89 -36.16
N THR A 70 -19.82 5.92 -36.41
CA THR A 70 -19.51 4.49 -36.39
C THR A 70 -18.48 4.14 -37.47
N GLY A 71 -17.23 3.90 -37.09
CA GLY A 71 -16.19 3.35 -37.97
C GLY A 71 -14.85 4.07 -38.01
N ASN A 72 -14.67 5.15 -37.25
CA ASN A 72 -13.37 5.84 -37.22
C ASN A 72 -12.40 5.10 -36.27
N ASN A 73 -11.21 4.74 -36.77
CA ASN A 73 -10.14 4.09 -36.00
C ASN A 73 -9.81 4.84 -34.69
N ARG A 74 -10.05 6.15 -34.64
CA ARG A 74 -9.88 6.98 -33.43
C ARG A 74 -10.73 6.51 -32.26
N SER A 75 -11.98 6.13 -32.51
CA SER A 75 -12.89 5.60 -31.48
C SER A 75 -12.35 4.33 -30.83
N ILE A 76 -11.58 3.52 -31.58
CA ILE A 76 -10.97 2.30 -31.08
C ILE A 76 -9.84 2.67 -30.11
N TYR A 77 -8.99 3.63 -30.47
CA TYR A 77 -7.89 4.08 -29.61
C TYR A 77 -8.37 4.81 -28.35
N VAL A 78 -9.42 5.63 -28.45
CA VAL A 78 -10.05 6.26 -27.27
C VAL A 78 -10.58 5.20 -26.32
N ARG A 79 -11.34 4.21 -26.81
CA ARG A 79 -11.85 3.12 -25.96
C ARG A 79 -10.74 2.26 -25.36
N LYS A 80 -9.67 1.98 -26.12
CA LYS A 80 -8.48 1.27 -25.60
C LYS A 80 -7.79 2.06 -24.49
N ALA A 81 -7.58 3.36 -24.68
CA ALA A 81 -6.97 4.24 -23.68
C ALA A 81 -7.84 4.32 -22.43
N LEU A 82 -9.15 4.52 -22.59
CA LEU A 82 -10.12 4.58 -21.49
C LEU A 82 -10.12 3.29 -20.68
N SER A 83 -10.17 2.13 -21.35
CA SER A 83 -10.11 0.82 -20.70
C SER A 83 -8.81 0.64 -19.90
N PHE A 84 -7.68 1.07 -20.46
CA PHE A 84 -6.38 0.97 -19.79
C PHE A 84 -6.31 1.87 -18.56
N VAL A 85 -6.69 3.15 -18.68
CA VAL A 85 -6.68 4.11 -17.56
C VAL A 85 -7.57 3.63 -16.41
N ARG A 86 -8.78 3.13 -16.71
CA ARG A 86 -9.67 2.53 -15.69
C ARG A 86 -9.02 1.36 -14.96
N LYS A 87 -8.34 0.49 -15.68
CA LYS A 87 -7.64 -0.66 -15.08
C LYS A 87 -6.49 -0.21 -14.19
N MET A 88 -5.79 0.85 -14.55
CA MET A 88 -4.75 1.43 -13.70
C MET A 88 -5.33 2.09 -12.45
N LEU A 89 -6.44 2.82 -12.56
CA LEU A 89 -7.17 3.37 -11.40
C LEU A 89 -7.64 2.25 -10.44
N GLU A 90 -8.19 1.16 -10.97
CA GLU A 90 -8.59 -0.01 -10.19
C GLU A 90 -7.40 -0.64 -9.46
N TYR A 91 -6.28 -0.84 -10.16
CA TYR A 91 -5.04 -1.37 -9.57
C TYR A 91 -4.52 -0.48 -8.42
N ILE A 92 -4.55 0.85 -8.59
CA ILE A 92 -4.18 1.80 -7.53
C ILE A 92 -5.14 1.68 -6.34
N GLY A 93 -6.44 1.57 -6.60
CA GLY A 93 -7.45 1.35 -5.56
C GLY A 93 -7.18 0.08 -4.76
N GLN A 94 -6.84 -1.01 -5.43
CA GLN A 94 -6.52 -2.29 -4.80
C GLN A 94 -5.21 -2.29 -4.00
N ILE A 95 -4.20 -1.52 -4.44
CA ILE A 95 -2.97 -1.29 -3.64
C ILE A 95 -3.33 -0.56 -2.34
N ARG A 96 -4.16 0.48 -2.42
CA ARG A 96 -4.56 1.29 -1.25
C ARG A 96 -5.45 0.52 -0.27
N SER A 97 -6.28 -0.40 -0.76
CA SER A 97 -7.11 -1.26 0.10
C SER A 97 -6.37 -2.46 0.68
N GLY A 98 -5.09 -2.67 0.34
CA GLY A 98 -4.29 -3.81 0.81
C GLY A 98 -4.72 -5.17 0.25
N GLN A 99 -5.44 -5.19 -0.88
CA GLN A 99 -6.05 -6.40 -1.44
C GLN A 99 -5.25 -7.08 -2.57
N VAL A 100 -4.09 -6.55 -2.98
CA VAL A 100 -3.28 -7.16 -4.07
C VAL A 100 -2.07 -7.93 -3.59
N HIS A 101 -2.01 -9.20 -4.00
CA HIS A 101 -0.78 -9.98 -4.17
C HIS A 101 -0.18 -9.63 -5.55
N THR A 102 0.87 -8.82 -5.58
CA THR A 102 1.58 -8.48 -6.82
C THR A 102 2.39 -9.70 -7.31
N PRO A 103 2.36 -10.06 -8.61
CA PRO A 103 3.42 -10.88 -9.20
C PRO A 103 4.71 -10.09 -9.06
N GLN A 104 5.67 -10.64 -8.33
CA GLN A 104 6.96 -10.00 -8.04
C GLN A 104 7.73 -9.73 -9.34
N VAL A 105 7.57 -8.55 -9.92
CA VAL A 105 8.61 -7.96 -10.76
C VAL A 105 9.49 -7.16 -9.82
N GLU A 106 10.65 -7.74 -9.56
CA GLU A 106 11.80 -7.22 -8.84
C GLU A 106 11.68 -5.74 -8.44
N ARG A 107 11.15 -5.51 -7.23
CA ARG A 107 11.42 -4.25 -6.52
C ARG A 107 12.93 -4.08 -6.53
N ARG A 108 13.40 -3.02 -7.19
CA ARG A 108 14.76 -2.49 -7.03
C ARG A 108 15.10 -2.60 -5.55
N LYS A 109 16.07 -3.46 -5.24
CA LYS A 109 16.69 -3.54 -3.93
C LYS A 109 17.43 -2.23 -3.70
N GLU A 110 16.71 -1.19 -3.30
CA GLU A 110 17.31 -0.22 -2.40
C GLU A 110 17.67 -1.02 -1.15
N LYS A 111 18.95 -1.41 -1.07
CA LYS A 111 19.58 -1.85 0.16
C LYS A 111 19.50 -0.67 1.13
N LYS A 112 18.36 -0.48 1.79
CA LYS A 112 18.37 0.06 3.15
C LYS A 112 19.17 -0.95 3.94
N ASN A 113 20.39 -0.57 4.33
CA ASN A 113 21.22 -1.28 5.31
C ASN A 113 20.56 -1.30 6.71
N SER A 114 19.23 -1.42 6.80
CA SER A 114 18.58 -1.77 8.05
C SER A 114 18.66 -3.28 8.15
N GLN A 115 19.59 -3.79 8.97
CA GLN A 115 19.46 -5.16 9.42
C GLN A 115 18.05 -5.35 9.99
N PRO A 116 17.37 -6.46 9.67
CA PRO A 116 16.07 -6.74 10.28
C PRO A 116 16.23 -6.70 11.80
N LEU A 117 15.24 -6.17 12.50
CA LEU A 117 15.24 -6.22 13.95
C LEU A 117 15.31 -7.69 14.36
N GLN A 118 16.11 -7.97 15.38
CA GLN A 118 16.26 -9.31 15.92
C GLN A 118 15.59 -9.38 17.28
N TRP A 119 14.53 -10.17 17.38
CA TRP A 119 13.96 -10.53 18.66
C TRP A 119 14.91 -11.44 19.42
N THR A 120 15.31 -10.99 20.60
CA THR A 120 16.22 -11.73 21.49
C THR A 120 15.47 -12.39 22.65
N GLY A 121 14.18 -12.11 22.82
CA GLY A 121 13.32 -12.77 23.81
C GLY A 121 12.82 -14.14 23.33
N ASN A 122 11.99 -14.80 24.13
CA ASN A 122 11.38 -16.05 23.68
C ASN A 122 10.26 -15.77 22.68
N ALA A 123 10.01 -16.70 21.75
CA ALA A 123 8.93 -16.55 20.79
C ALA A 123 7.54 -16.43 21.45
N ILE A 124 7.35 -17.11 22.58
CA ILE A 124 6.10 -17.05 23.36
C ILE A 124 5.87 -15.68 24.01
N ASP A 125 6.93 -14.95 24.35
CA ASP A 125 6.86 -13.59 24.88
C ASP A 125 6.40 -12.62 23.79
N LEU A 126 6.89 -12.82 22.56
CA LEU A 126 6.38 -12.09 21.39
C LEU A 126 4.91 -12.41 21.10
N VAL A 127 4.46 -13.65 21.33
CA VAL A 127 3.05 -14.03 21.17
C VAL A 127 2.15 -13.33 22.19
N GLU A 128 2.60 -13.09 23.41
CA GLU A 128 1.85 -12.25 24.37
C GLU A 128 1.62 -10.85 23.80
N ILE A 129 2.64 -10.22 23.20
CA ILE A 129 2.51 -8.90 22.54
C ILE A 129 1.53 -8.98 21.37
N ILE A 130 1.67 -9.97 20.49
CA ILE A 130 0.83 -10.12 19.30
C ILE A 130 -0.65 -10.20 19.71
N TYR A 131 -0.97 -11.06 20.69
CA TYR A 131 -2.33 -11.18 21.19
C TYR A 131 -2.78 -9.92 21.94
N GLY A 132 -1.92 -9.32 22.76
CA GLY A 132 -2.24 -8.05 23.44
C GLY A 132 -2.63 -6.95 22.46
N ILE A 133 -1.85 -6.74 21.41
CA ILE A 133 -2.13 -5.76 20.36
C ILE A 133 -3.44 -6.10 19.62
N HIS A 134 -3.66 -7.37 19.31
CA HIS A 134 -4.88 -7.82 18.63
C HIS A 134 -6.13 -7.53 19.49
N GLU A 135 -6.12 -7.91 20.77
CA GLU A 135 -7.26 -7.70 21.68
C GLU A 135 -7.53 -6.22 21.96
N MET A 136 -6.50 -5.37 21.92
CA MET A 136 -6.66 -3.93 22.05
C MET A 136 -7.37 -3.28 20.85
N GLY A 137 -7.42 -3.95 19.69
CA GLY A 137 -8.13 -3.46 18.50
C GLY A 137 -7.58 -2.14 17.93
N CYS A 138 -6.35 -1.76 18.28
CA CYS A 138 -5.80 -0.45 17.91
C CYS A 138 -5.22 -0.40 16.47
N ILE A 139 -5.28 -1.50 15.72
CA ILE A 139 -4.75 -1.59 14.35
C ILE A 139 -5.89 -1.74 13.36
N ASN A 140 -5.88 -0.95 12.29
CA ASN A 140 -6.87 -1.00 11.21
C ASN A 140 -8.32 -0.99 11.74
N ASN A 141 -8.63 -0.04 12.64
CA ASN A 141 -9.95 0.07 13.28
C ASN A 141 -10.40 -1.19 14.03
N GLY A 142 -9.46 -2.04 14.46
CA GLY A 142 -9.74 -3.29 15.16
C GLY A 142 -10.12 -4.45 14.24
N GLU A 143 -10.02 -4.28 12.93
CA GLU A 143 -10.49 -5.27 11.95
C GLU A 143 -9.39 -6.23 11.48
N ILE A 144 -8.13 -6.01 11.85
CA ILE A 144 -7.04 -6.88 11.38
C ILE A 144 -7.16 -8.29 11.96
N PRO A 145 -7.28 -9.35 11.14
CA PRO A 145 -7.29 -10.71 11.65
C PRO A 145 -5.94 -11.09 12.25
N LEU A 146 -5.95 -11.82 13.37
CA LEU A 146 -4.73 -12.33 14.00
C LEU A 146 -3.80 -13.08 13.03
N LYS A 147 -4.37 -13.88 12.11
CA LYS A 147 -3.63 -14.62 11.07
C LYS A 147 -2.84 -13.71 10.11
N GLN A 148 -3.20 -12.43 10.01
CA GLN A 148 -2.49 -11.42 9.24
C GLN A 148 -1.50 -10.64 10.12
N LEU A 149 -1.90 -10.28 11.34
CA LEU A 149 -1.05 -9.53 12.28
C LEU A 149 0.20 -10.32 12.72
N ALA A 150 0.05 -11.60 13.08
CA ALA A 150 1.17 -12.42 13.58
C ALA A 150 2.34 -12.52 12.59
N PRO A 151 2.12 -12.92 11.31
CA PRO A 151 3.20 -13.00 10.33
C PRO A 151 3.94 -11.67 10.10
N ILE A 152 3.22 -10.54 10.16
CA ILE A 152 3.82 -9.22 10.02
C ILE A 152 4.80 -8.96 11.18
N LEU A 153 4.36 -9.17 12.42
CA LEU A 153 5.20 -8.93 13.59
C LEU A 153 6.37 -9.92 13.68
N TYR A 154 6.17 -11.20 13.34
CA TYR A 154 7.26 -12.17 13.25
C TYR A 154 8.31 -11.75 12.21
N SER A 155 7.87 -11.35 11.00
CA SER A 155 8.78 -10.87 9.96
C SER A 155 9.50 -9.60 10.37
N PHE A 156 8.81 -8.68 11.04
CA PHE A 156 9.38 -7.42 11.51
C PHE A 156 10.50 -7.64 12.53
N PHE A 157 10.31 -8.61 13.41
CA PHE A 157 11.23 -8.98 14.49
C PHE A 157 12.21 -10.11 14.14
N GLY A 158 12.27 -10.55 12.88
CA GLY A 158 13.21 -11.57 12.44
C GLY A 158 13.00 -12.94 13.09
N VAL A 159 11.76 -13.27 13.48
CA VAL A 159 11.39 -14.54 14.11
C VAL A 159 10.84 -15.51 13.06
N GLU A 160 11.43 -16.70 12.95
CA GLU A 160 11.08 -17.68 11.92
C GLU A 160 9.87 -18.57 12.28
N THR A 161 9.53 -18.67 13.57
CA THR A 161 8.42 -19.53 14.02
C THR A 161 7.05 -18.92 13.72
N LYS A 162 6.13 -19.72 13.19
CA LYS A 162 4.77 -19.30 12.80
C LYS A 162 3.68 -19.84 13.73
N ASP A 163 4.06 -20.43 14.85
CA ASP A 163 3.17 -21.25 15.69
C ASP A 163 2.38 -20.43 16.73
N CYS A 164 1.79 -19.31 16.28
CA CYS A 164 1.12 -18.32 17.14
C CYS A 164 0.02 -18.95 18.02
N TYR A 165 -0.83 -19.79 17.44
CA TYR A 165 -1.92 -20.46 18.15
C TYR A 165 -1.43 -21.53 19.15
N ARG A 166 -0.34 -22.23 18.83
CA ARG A 166 0.27 -23.22 19.73
C ARG A 166 0.84 -22.51 20.96
N PHE A 167 1.64 -21.47 20.76
CA PHE A 167 2.20 -20.70 21.87
C PHE A 167 1.13 -20.03 22.72
N TYR A 168 0.04 -19.55 22.11
CA TYR A 168 -1.09 -19.04 22.89
C TYR A 168 -1.79 -20.13 23.71
N THR A 169 -1.90 -21.34 23.16
CA THR A 169 -2.40 -22.49 23.93
C THR A 169 -1.47 -22.83 25.08
N ASP A 170 -0.15 -22.76 24.86
CA ASP A 170 0.84 -22.95 25.92
C ASP A 170 0.67 -21.88 27.00
N ILE A 171 0.59 -20.59 26.62
CA ILE A 171 0.31 -19.46 27.53
C ILE A 171 -0.89 -19.78 28.43
N LYS A 172 -2.04 -20.14 27.85
CA LYS A 172 -3.27 -20.48 28.60
C LYS A 172 -3.14 -21.68 29.54
N ARG A 173 -2.16 -22.56 29.31
CA ARG A 173 -1.94 -23.79 30.08
C ARG A 173 -0.84 -23.66 31.12
N ARG A 174 -0.10 -22.55 31.16
CA ARG A 174 1.00 -22.36 32.12
C ARG A 174 0.45 -22.34 33.55
N LYS A 175 1.12 -23.05 34.45
CA LYS A 175 0.84 -23.01 35.89
C LYS A 175 1.66 -21.90 36.55
N THR A 176 1.59 -20.70 36.01
CA THR A 176 2.30 -19.52 36.50
C THR A 176 1.33 -18.57 37.22
N ILE A 177 1.88 -17.64 38.01
CA ILE A 177 1.06 -16.62 38.70
C ILE A 177 0.33 -15.72 37.69
N SER A 178 0.98 -15.43 36.55
CA SER A 178 0.38 -14.68 35.46
C SER A 178 0.47 -15.43 34.14
N HIS A 179 -0.59 -15.28 33.33
CA HIS A 179 -0.63 -15.73 31.93
C HIS A 179 0.02 -14.72 30.98
N THR A 180 0.18 -13.45 31.41
CA THR A 180 0.69 -12.34 30.60
C THR A 180 1.96 -11.75 31.23
N HIS A 181 2.86 -12.64 31.68
CA HIS A 181 4.03 -12.27 32.45
C HIS A 181 4.95 -11.29 31.72
N PHE A 182 5.10 -11.44 30.39
CA PHE A 182 5.96 -10.55 29.62
C PHE A 182 5.35 -9.14 29.53
N LEU A 183 4.04 -9.02 29.34
CA LEU A 183 3.36 -7.73 29.31
C LEU A 183 3.38 -7.02 30.67
N GLU A 184 3.18 -7.75 31.77
CA GLU A 184 3.31 -7.21 33.13
C GLU A 184 4.71 -6.67 33.38
N GLN A 185 5.74 -7.45 33.02
CA GLN A 185 7.12 -7.01 33.14
C GLN A 185 7.43 -5.80 32.24
N MET A 186 6.88 -5.76 31.02
CA MET A 186 7.03 -4.61 30.13
C MET A 186 6.42 -3.34 30.74
N GLN A 187 5.20 -3.43 31.27
CA GLN A 187 4.51 -2.33 31.93
C GLN A 187 5.29 -1.83 33.15
N GLU A 188 5.74 -2.74 34.03
CA GLU A 188 6.53 -2.41 35.21
C GLU A 188 7.81 -1.64 34.84
N ARG A 189 8.56 -2.15 33.85
CA ARG A 189 9.81 -1.54 33.37
C ARG A 189 9.58 -0.13 32.79
N LEU A 190 8.49 0.06 32.06
CA LEU A 190 8.14 1.35 31.48
C LEU A 190 7.74 2.36 32.55
N ASN A 191 6.87 1.97 33.49
CA ASN A 191 6.45 2.85 34.59
C ASN A 191 7.63 3.28 35.46
N GLU A 192 8.54 2.36 35.76
CA GLU A 192 9.74 2.67 36.54
C GLU A 192 10.68 3.63 35.78
N ARG A 193 10.75 3.55 34.45
CA ARG A 193 11.49 4.52 33.64
C ARG A 193 10.85 5.91 33.74
N ILE A 194 9.54 6.00 33.59
CA ILE A 194 8.79 7.27 33.69
C ILE A 194 9.02 7.91 35.06
N ARG A 195 8.88 7.14 36.15
CA ARG A 195 9.11 7.64 37.52
C ARG A 195 10.49 8.26 37.70
N ARG A 196 11.54 7.62 37.15
CA ARG A 196 12.92 8.15 37.20
C ARG A 196 13.07 9.44 36.40
N ASP A 197 12.42 9.52 35.25
CA ASP A 197 12.47 10.70 34.39
C ASP A 197 11.75 11.89 35.08
N GLU A 198 10.58 11.66 35.70
CA GLU A 198 9.85 12.66 36.50
C GLU A 198 10.66 13.16 37.72
N GLU A 199 11.30 12.25 38.47
CA GLU A 199 12.19 12.62 39.58
C GLU A 199 13.40 13.44 39.13
N ALA A 200 13.95 13.13 37.95
CA ALA A 200 15.06 13.87 37.37
C ALA A 200 14.64 15.27 36.90
N GLU A 201 13.42 15.45 36.41
CA GLU A 201 12.87 16.76 36.05
C GLU A 201 12.60 17.64 37.27
N LEU A 202 12.06 17.07 38.35
CA LEU A 202 11.84 17.81 39.61
C LEU A 202 13.14 18.33 40.22
N LYS A 203 14.23 17.56 40.13
CA LYS A 203 15.56 17.97 40.62
C LYS A 203 16.22 19.08 39.78
N ARG A 204 15.69 19.36 38.59
CA ARG A 204 16.19 20.43 37.69
C ARG A 204 15.44 21.75 37.85
N ARG A 205 14.31 21.76 38.56
CA ARG A 205 13.50 22.95 38.87
C ARG A 205 13.92 23.52 40.21
#